data_AF-A0A1F6ARL5-F1
#
_entry.id   AF-A0A1F6ARL5-F1
#
_cell.length_a   1.000
_cell.length_b   1.000
_cell.length_c   1.000
_cell.angle_alpha   90.00
_cell.angle_beta   90.00
_cell.angle_gamma   90.00
#
_symmetry.space_group_name_H-M   'P 1'
#
loop_
_entity.id
_entity.type
_entity.pdbx_description
1 polymer ?
#
loop_
_entity_poly.entity_id
_entity_poly.type
_entity_poly.pdbx_seq_one_letter_code
_entity_poly.pdbx_strand_id
1 'polypeptide(L)'
;MKRPFTFDPPPARKIDLRKKRLGKKGEDLACEYLRSHGFLILERNFQKRYGEIDIIALKDKTLVFFEVKTRVGHMYGKPEEAVNSRKLHEVVQTA
;
A
#
# COMPACT_ATOMS: atom_id res chain seq x y z
N MET A 1 23.63 -37.13 23.14
CA MET A 1 22.22 -36.69 23.26
C MET A 1 22.07 -35.32 22.58
N LYS A 2 21.43 -35.24 21.41
CA LYS A 2 21.11 -33.97 20.72
C LYS A 2 19.74 -33.50 21.20
N ARG A 3 19.63 -32.25 21.69
CA ARG A 3 18.35 -31.66 22.10
C ARG A 3 17.43 -31.55 20.87
N PRO A 4 16.12 -31.85 20.99
CA PRO A 4 15.20 -31.64 19.89
C PRO A 4 15.10 -30.14 19.59
N PHE A 5 15.28 -29.78 18.33
CA PHE A 5 14.98 -28.43 17.83
C PHE A 5 13.46 -28.23 17.96
N THR A 6 13.01 -27.51 18.97
CA THR A 6 11.63 -27.02 19.05
C THR A 6 11.53 -25.78 18.17
N PHE A 7 10.73 -25.88 17.10
CA PHE A 7 10.39 -24.73 16.27
C PHE A 7 9.27 -23.96 16.97
N ASP A 8 9.62 -22.98 17.79
CA ASP A 8 8.62 -22.04 18.31
C ASP A 8 8.11 -21.19 17.13
N PRO A 9 6.81 -21.23 16.80
CA PRO A 9 6.29 -20.40 15.73
C PRO A 9 6.53 -18.92 16.09
N PRO A 10 6.95 -18.07 15.14
CA PRO A 10 7.14 -16.66 15.41
C PRO A 10 5.84 -16.08 15.98
N PRO A 11 5.92 -15.18 16.99
CA PRO A 11 4.74 -14.63 17.63
C PRO A 11 3.84 -13.99 16.57
N ALA A 12 2.56 -14.37 16.56
CA ALA A 12 1.58 -13.79 15.66
C ALA A 12 1.61 -12.27 15.78
N ARG A 13 1.90 -11.56 14.68
CA ARG A 13 1.82 -10.09 14.62
C ARG A 13 0.41 -9.68 15.08
N LYS A 14 0.30 -8.95 16.20
CA LYS A 14 -0.97 -8.34 16.62
C LYS A 14 -1.40 -7.34 15.54
N ILE A 15 -2.37 -7.73 14.69
CA ILE A 15 -2.95 -6.85 13.68
C ILE A 15 -3.88 -5.87 14.41
N ASP A 16 -3.57 -4.58 14.33
CA ASP A 16 -4.48 -3.54 14.81
C ASP A 16 -5.64 -3.39 13.81
N LEU A 17 -6.77 -4.03 14.13
CA LEU A 17 -7.99 -4.01 13.31
C LEU A 17 -8.53 -2.60 13.07
N ARG A 18 -8.27 -1.65 13.98
CA ARG A 18 -8.71 -0.26 13.82
C ARG A 18 -7.90 0.44 12.74
N LYS A 19 -6.58 0.27 12.75
CA LYS A 19 -5.70 0.79 11.68
C LYS A 19 -6.02 0.19 10.33
N LYS A 20 -6.29 -1.12 10.27
CA LYS A 20 -6.67 -1.79 9.01
C LYS A 20 -7.98 -1.26 8.44
N ARG A 21 -9.02 -1.08 9.27
CA ARG A 21 -10.29 -0.49 8.84
C ARG A 21 -10.14 0.96 8.40
N LEU A 22 -9.31 1.74 9.09
CA LEU A 22 -9.01 3.11 8.72
C LEU A 22 -8.30 3.19 7.37
N GLY A 23 -7.26 2.36 7.17
CA GLY A 23 -6.54 2.28 5.89
C GLY A 23 -7.48 1.95 4.72
N LYS A 24 -8.34 0.94 4.89
CA LYS A 24 -9.34 0.58 3.88
C LYS A 24 -10.27 1.75 3.52
N LYS A 25 -10.75 2.49 4.51
CA LYS A 25 -11.60 3.67 4.26
C LYS A 25 -10.87 4.75 3.48
N GLY A 26 -9.60 5.01 3.79
CA GLY A 26 -8.83 5.99 3.02
C GLY A 26 -8.57 5.53 1.59
N GLU A 27 -8.35 4.24 1.37
CA GLU A 27 -8.21 3.66 0.03
C GLU A 27 -9.51 3.75 -0.78
N ASP A 28 -10.66 3.50 -0.14
CA ASP A 28 -11.98 3.68 -0.77
C ASP A 28 -12.17 5.13 -1.23
N LEU A 29 -11.90 6.11 -0.36
CA LEU A 29 -11.97 7.54 -0.69
C LEU A 29 -10.97 7.94 -1.79
N ALA A 30 -9.76 7.39 -1.75
CA ALA A 30 -8.77 7.62 -2.80
C ALA A 30 -9.26 7.10 -4.16
N CYS A 31 -9.87 5.91 -4.19
CA CYS A 31 -10.46 5.37 -5.43
C CYS A 31 -11.58 6.27 -5.96
N GLU A 32 -12.47 6.77 -5.10
CA GLU A 32 -13.54 7.70 -5.49
C GLU A 32 -12.97 8.99 -6.09
N TYR A 33 -11.98 9.58 -5.42
CA TYR A 33 -11.28 10.76 -5.92
C TYR A 33 -10.62 10.50 -7.27
N LEU A 34 -9.87 9.40 -7.41
CA LEU A 34 -9.17 9.08 -8.66
C LEU A 34 -10.17 8.87 -9.80
N ARG A 35 -11.26 8.14 -9.57
CA ARG A 35 -12.33 7.96 -10.57
C ARG A 35 -12.94 9.29 -11.01
N SER A 36 -13.23 10.19 -10.07
CA SER A 36 -13.78 11.51 -10.41
C SER A 36 -12.81 12.40 -11.18
N HIS A 37 -11.51 12.09 -11.15
CA HIS A 37 -10.45 12.80 -11.89
C HIS A 37 -10.01 12.06 -13.17
N GLY A 38 -10.82 11.11 -13.65
CA GLY A 38 -10.64 10.44 -14.94
C GLY A 38 -9.64 9.28 -14.92
N PHE A 39 -9.31 8.74 -13.75
CA PHE A 39 -8.52 7.52 -13.65
C PHE A 39 -9.41 6.27 -13.75
N LEU A 40 -8.97 5.30 -14.56
CA LEU A 40 -9.51 3.95 -14.57
C LEU A 40 -8.77 3.11 -13.54
N ILE A 41 -9.43 2.75 -12.44
CA ILE A 41 -8.85 1.85 -11.44
C ILE A 41 -8.76 0.45 -12.03
N LEU A 42 -7.55 -0.09 -12.14
CA LEU A 42 -7.29 -1.44 -12.65
C LEU A 42 -7.27 -2.45 -11.50
N GLU A 43 -6.58 -2.12 -10.40
CA GLU A 43 -6.45 -3.02 -9.26
C GLU A 43 -6.28 -2.27 -7.94
N ARG A 44 -6.60 -2.94 -6.84
CA ARG A 44 -6.53 -2.44 -5.46
C ARG A 44 -5.90 -3.50 -4.57
N ASN A 45 -5.13 -3.09 -3.54
CA ASN A 45 -4.41 -3.99 -2.64
C ASN A 45 -3.58 -5.05 -3.39
N PHE A 46 -2.85 -4.64 -4.43
CA PHE A 46 -2.04 -5.55 -5.24
C PHE A 46 -0.87 -6.07 -4.42
N GLN A 47 -0.78 -7.39 -4.27
CA GLN A 47 0.27 -8.05 -3.49
C GLN A 47 1.16 -8.90 -4.39
N LYS A 48 2.47 -8.70 -4.29
CA LYS A 48 3.48 -9.61 -4.86
C LYS A 48 4.55 -9.95 -3.84
N ARG A 49 5.39 -10.94 -4.22
CA ARG A 49 6.46 -11.49 -3.38
C ARG A 49 7.43 -10.43 -2.81
N TYR A 50 7.55 -9.27 -3.45
CA TYR A 50 8.51 -8.22 -3.10
C TYR A 50 7.85 -6.90 -2.66
N GLY A 51 6.52 -6.81 -2.60
CA GLY A 51 5.87 -5.56 -2.22
C GLY A 51 4.35 -5.55 -2.37
N GLU A 52 3.76 -4.47 -1.87
CA GLU A 52 2.34 -4.16 -1.90
C GLU A 52 2.15 -2.82 -2.63
N ILE A 53 1.12 -2.72 -3.45
CA ILE A 53 0.69 -1.47 -4.09
C ILE A 53 -0.78 -1.27 -3.75
N ASP A 54 -1.12 -0.14 -3.13
CA ASP A 54 -2.48 0.11 -2.67
C ASP A 54 -3.47 0.24 -3.83
N ILE A 55 -3.13 1.00 -4.88
CA ILE A 55 -3.99 1.20 -6.05
C ILE A 55 -3.15 1.26 -7.34
N ILE A 56 -3.59 0.54 -8.36
CA ILE A 56 -3.06 0.61 -9.73
C ILE A 56 -4.16 1.22 -10.61
N ALA A 57 -3.85 2.28 -11.34
CA ALA A 57 -4.80 2.94 -12.23
C ALA A 57 -4.18 3.36 -13.55
N LEU A 58 -5.02 3.52 -14.57
CA LEU A 58 -4.65 4.04 -15.88
C LEU A 58 -5.27 5.43 -16.06
N LYS A 59 -4.47 6.38 -16.53
CA LYS A 59 -4.97 7.65 -17.06
C LYS A 59 -4.41 7.86 -18.44
N ASP A 60 -5.28 7.97 -19.43
CA ASP A 60 -4.92 8.00 -20.84
C ASP A 60 -4.06 6.77 -21.23
N LYS A 61 -2.74 6.96 -21.41
CA LYS A 61 -1.78 5.90 -21.73
C LYS A 61 -0.74 5.69 -20.62
N THR A 62 -0.99 6.26 -19.45
CA THR A 62 -0.05 6.26 -18.33
C THR A 62 -0.58 5.36 -17.22
N LEU A 63 0.19 4.31 -16.93
CA LEU A 63 -0.03 3.45 -15.76
C LEU A 63 0.52 4.16 -14.52
N VAL A 64 -0.31 4.34 -13.50
CA VAL A 64 0.00 5.07 -12.27
C VAL A 64 -0.23 4.18 -11.06
N PHE A 65 0.75 4.15 -10.17
CA PHE A 65 0.72 3.38 -8.93
C PHE A 65 0.60 4.36 -7.77
N PHE A 66 -0.38 4.15 -6.90
CA PHE A 66 -0.63 5.00 -5.74
C PHE A 66 -0.37 4.25 -4.45
N GLU A 67 0.27 4.95 -3.52
CA GLU A 67 0.36 4.59 -2.11
C GLU A 67 -0.59 5.50 -1.32
N VAL A 68 -1.50 4.91 -0.55
CA VAL A 68 -2.52 5.61 0.24
C VAL A 68 -2.15 5.59 1.71
N LYS A 69 -1.86 6.76 2.28
CA LYS A 69 -1.62 6.92 3.72
C LYS A 69 -2.80 7.59 4.40
N THR A 70 -3.51 6.83 5.22
CA THR A 70 -4.60 7.39 6.05
C THR A 70 -4.04 7.81 7.40
N ARG A 71 -4.17 9.09 7.77
CA ARG A 71 -3.75 9.65 9.06
C ARG A 71 -4.94 10.26 9.77
N VAL A 72 -4.95 10.21 11.11
CA VAL A 72 -5.94 10.87 11.96
C VAL A 72 -5.25 12.03 12.69
N GLY A 73 -5.74 13.26 12.52
CA GLY A 73 -5.16 14.49 13.10
C GLY A 73 -4.47 15.42 12.08
N HIS A 74 -4.20 16.67 12.46
CA HIS A 74 -3.69 17.76 11.61
C HIS A 74 -2.18 17.67 11.24
N MET A 75 -1.59 16.48 11.20
CA MET A 75 -0.19 16.31 10.78
C MET A 75 -0.09 16.22 9.25
N TYR A 76 -0.26 17.36 8.60
CA TYR A 76 0.01 17.56 7.17
C TYR A 76 1.52 17.54 6.95
N GLY A 77 2.06 16.42 6.47
CA GLY A 77 3.38 16.37 5.84
C GLY A 77 3.19 16.53 4.34
N LYS A 78 4.03 17.33 3.68
CA LYS A 78 3.94 17.57 2.24
C LYS A 78 3.99 16.23 1.49
N PRO A 79 3.08 15.95 0.53
CA PRO A 79 3.08 14.69 -0.24
C PRO A 79 4.40 14.46 -1.00
N GLU A 80 5.12 15.54 -1.27
CA GLU A 80 6.42 15.61 -1.93
C GLU A 80 7.54 14.82 -1.19
N GLU A 81 7.42 14.62 0.13
CA GLU A 81 8.46 13.96 0.93
C GLU A 81 8.29 12.43 1.03
N ALA A 82 7.19 11.87 0.48
CA ALA A 82 6.83 10.46 0.65
C ALA A 82 7.27 9.53 -0.49
N VAL A 83 7.78 10.08 -1.60
CA VAL A 83 8.27 9.31 -2.76
C VAL A 83 9.79 9.28 -2.73
N ASN A 84 10.34 8.36 -1.94
CA ASN A 84 11.77 8.08 -1.94
C ASN A 84 12.12 7.23 -3.17
N SER A 85 13.27 7.46 -3.81
CA SER A 85 13.77 6.80 -5.02
C SER A 85 13.77 5.26 -4.94
N ARG A 86 13.78 4.69 -3.73
CA ARG A 86 13.57 3.26 -3.49
C ARG A 86 12.21 2.76 -3.99
N LYS A 87 11.16 3.55 -3.82
CA LYS A 87 9.78 3.19 -4.18
C LYS A 87 9.55 3.23 -5.69
N LEU A 88 10.27 4.11 -6.39
CA LEU A 88 10.35 4.13 -7.86
C LEU A 88 11.04 2.86 -8.41
N HIS A 89 12.09 2.38 -7.75
CA HIS A 89 12.81 1.18 -8.20
C HIS A 89 11.98 -0.11 -8.08
N GLU A 90 11.13 -0.22 -7.05
CA GLU A 90 10.24 -1.38 -6.84
C GLU A 90 9.09 -1.43 -7.87
N VAL A 91 8.60 -0.26 -8.31
CA VAL A 91 7.58 -0.16 -9.37
C VAL A 91 8.17 -0.55 -10.73
N VAL A 92 9.38 -0.10 -11.06
CA VAL A 92 10.02 -0.38 -12.36
C VAL A 92 10.38 -1.87 -12.54
N GLN A 93 10.70 -2.59 -11.45
CA GLN A 93 11.01 -4.02 -11.48
C GLN A 93 9.78 -4.93 -11.63
N THR A 94 8.56 -4.38 -11.52
CA THR A 94 7.32 -5.16 -11.59
C THR A 94 6.65 -5.09 -12.98
N ALA A 95 7.16 -4.23 -13.88
CA ALA A 95 6.77 -4.15 -15.29
C ALA A 95 7.59 -5.12 -16.15
#